data_AF-A0A5J4TQG6-F1
#
_entry.id   AF-A0A5J4TQG6-F1
#
_cell.length_a   1.000
_cell.length_b   1.000
_cell.length_c   1.000
_cell.angle_alpha   90.00
_cell.angle_beta   90.00
_cell.angle_gamma   90.00
#
_symmetry.space_group_name_H-M   'P 1'
#
loop_
_entity.id
_entity.type
_entity.pdbx_description
1 polymer ?
#
loop_
_entity_poly.entity_id
_entity_poly.type
_entity_poly.pdbx_seq_one_letter_code
_entity_poly.pdbx_strand_id
1 'polypeptide(L)'
;MLIQLSDIFSVGIVTVELLTGRHPFEAGNEQATIDKIRKGNSSELPSSISNEMKTLVTSMISHDPYKRPTVKKIMQQDTIRMYLRLQEEKEKESEKANKRVNEAEAEISRLKAELSKLTITSQTKPTTSSPKVEVNPPKLEPKKVIQTPKPKQNIVVQDRQEPITYIPLQSTSLEVVTIDGDTFTHTEDNVDPSAIIFDPLITSGITIFEVLDVKDLFGLGIADESLRFERGDYPQTKGILILI
;
A
#
# COMPACT_ATOMS: atom_id res chain seq x y z
N MET A 1 -17.86 -18.78 -9.30
CA MET A 1 -16.85 -19.85 -9.48
C MET A 1 -15.80 -19.49 -10.51
N LEU A 2 -16.17 -18.94 -11.69
CA LEU A 2 -15.21 -18.52 -12.72
C LEU A 2 -14.29 -17.36 -12.28
N ILE A 3 -14.81 -16.38 -11.53
CA ILE A 3 -14.05 -15.23 -11.01
C ILE A 3 -12.81 -15.72 -10.24
N GLN A 4 -13.00 -16.66 -9.30
CA GLN A 4 -11.90 -17.23 -8.51
C GLN A 4 -10.80 -17.89 -9.36
N LEU A 5 -11.14 -18.49 -10.51
CA LEU A 5 -10.14 -19.12 -11.38
C LEU A 5 -9.36 -18.08 -12.20
N SER A 6 -9.99 -16.93 -12.51
CA SER A 6 -9.32 -15.78 -13.11
C SER A 6 -8.34 -15.18 -12.12
N ASP A 7 -8.74 -14.99 -10.85
CA ASP A 7 -7.88 -14.46 -9.80
C ASP A 7 -6.63 -15.32 -9.59
N ILE A 8 -6.78 -16.66 -9.57
CA ILE A 8 -5.63 -17.56 -9.46
C ILE A 8 -4.65 -17.40 -10.64
N PHE A 9 -5.18 -17.16 -11.84
CA PHE A 9 -4.33 -16.90 -13.01
C PHE A 9 -3.55 -15.60 -12.83
N SER A 10 -4.23 -14.50 -12.50
CA SER A 10 -3.60 -13.19 -12.28
C SER A 10 -2.54 -13.23 -11.18
N VAL A 11 -2.82 -13.88 -10.04
CA VAL A 11 -1.81 -14.08 -8.98
C VAL A 11 -0.63 -14.92 -9.49
N GLY A 12 -0.89 -15.93 -10.32
CA GLY A 12 0.17 -16.72 -10.96
C GLY A 12 1.07 -15.86 -11.86
N ILE A 13 0.49 -14.96 -12.66
CA ILE A 13 1.23 -14.02 -13.51
C ILE A 13 2.16 -13.16 -12.66
N VAL A 14 1.60 -12.47 -11.65
CA VAL A 14 2.37 -11.60 -10.75
C VAL A 14 3.49 -12.38 -10.05
N THR A 15 3.22 -13.62 -9.65
CA THR A 15 4.24 -14.45 -9.00
C THR A 15 5.40 -14.76 -9.94
N VAL A 16 5.14 -15.09 -11.22
CA VAL A 16 6.21 -15.32 -12.20
C VAL A 16 7.00 -14.03 -12.46
N GLU A 17 6.32 -12.89 -12.54
CA GLU A 17 6.98 -11.59 -12.70
C GLU A 17 7.88 -11.25 -11.50
N LEU A 18 7.43 -11.50 -10.28
CA LEU A 18 8.26 -11.30 -9.08
C LEU A 18 9.48 -12.22 -9.05
N LEU A 19 9.36 -13.45 -9.57
CA LEU A 19 10.46 -14.42 -9.60
C LEU A 19 11.47 -14.16 -10.71
N THR A 20 11.06 -13.57 -11.83
CA THR A 20 11.87 -13.48 -13.06
C THR A 20 12.13 -12.06 -13.55
N GLY A 21 11.37 -11.08 -13.05
CA GLY A 21 11.34 -9.71 -13.56
C GLY A 21 10.71 -9.58 -14.96
N ARG A 22 10.06 -10.61 -15.48
CA ARG A 22 9.48 -10.63 -16.84
C ARG A 22 8.09 -11.24 -16.85
N HIS A 23 7.23 -10.72 -17.73
CA HIS A 23 5.88 -11.23 -17.89
C HIS A 23 5.90 -12.60 -18.60
N PRO A 24 5.23 -13.65 -18.09
CA PRO A 24 5.33 -15.01 -18.63
C PRO A 24 4.87 -15.13 -20.08
N PHE A 25 3.98 -14.25 -20.54
CA PHE A 25 3.47 -14.24 -21.92
C PHE A 25 3.97 -13.05 -22.73
N GLU A 26 5.02 -12.36 -22.28
CA GLU A 26 5.57 -11.19 -22.95
C GLU A 26 5.86 -11.47 -24.44
N ALA A 27 5.42 -10.56 -25.30
CA ALA A 27 5.66 -10.57 -26.74
C ALA A 27 5.88 -9.14 -27.25
N GLY A 28 6.24 -9.00 -28.52
CA GLY A 28 6.61 -7.70 -29.11
C GLY A 28 5.47 -6.68 -29.22
N ASN A 29 4.20 -7.09 -29.05
CA ASN A 29 3.04 -6.21 -28.99
C ASN A 29 1.89 -6.89 -28.23
N GLU A 30 0.86 -6.12 -27.89
CA GLU A 30 -0.31 -6.57 -27.13
C GLU A 30 -1.02 -7.76 -27.79
N GLN A 31 -1.28 -7.70 -29.10
CA GLN A 31 -1.97 -8.78 -29.82
C GLN A 31 -1.18 -10.10 -29.74
N ALA A 32 0.15 -10.03 -29.88
CA ALA A 32 1.02 -11.20 -29.75
C ALA A 32 1.04 -11.76 -28.31
N THR A 33 0.94 -10.89 -27.30
CA THR A 33 0.80 -11.30 -25.89
C THR A 33 -0.55 -11.99 -25.65
N ILE A 34 -1.65 -11.42 -26.15
CA ILE A 34 -2.98 -12.03 -26.09
C ILE A 34 -2.98 -13.40 -26.77
N ASP A 35 -2.35 -13.51 -27.94
CA ASP A 35 -2.26 -14.78 -28.67
C ASP A 35 -1.42 -15.82 -27.91
N LYS A 36 -0.35 -15.41 -27.22
CA LYS A 36 0.43 -16.30 -26.35
C LYS A 36 -0.39 -16.79 -25.16
N ILE A 37 -1.17 -15.92 -24.52
CA ILE A 37 -2.06 -16.27 -23.41
C ILE A 37 -3.12 -17.28 -23.90
N ARG A 38 -3.77 -17.00 -25.03
CA ARG A 38 -4.77 -17.90 -25.66
C ARG A 38 -4.20 -19.26 -26.06
N LYS A 39 -2.91 -19.34 -26.36
CA LYS A 39 -2.23 -20.61 -26.69
C LYS A 39 -1.66 -21.32 -25.46
N GLY A 40 -1.60 -20.65 -24.30
CA GLY A 40 -0.92 -21.17 -23.11
C GLY A 40 0.60 -21.23 -23.26
N ASN A 41 1.18 -20.42 -24.15
CA ASN A 41 2.62 -20.44 -24.45
C ASN A 41 3.39 -19.48 -23.53
N SER A 42 3.57 -19.88 -22.27
CA SER A 42 4.38 -19.13 -21.30
C SER A 42 5.89 -19.38 -21.50
N SER A 43 6.70 -18.43 -21.06
CA SER A 43 8.16 -18.56 -21.00
C SER A 43 8.58 -19.58 -19.95
N GLU A 44 9.64 -20.33 -20.23
CA GLU A 44 10.22 -21.28 -19.28
C GLU A 44 10.80 -20.56 -18.05
N LEU A 45 10.60 -21.18 -16.88
CA LEU A 45 11.12 -20.66 -15.62
C LEU A 45 12.60 -21.05 -15.43
N PRO A 46 13.48 -20.10 -15.02
CA PRO A 46 14.90 -20.35 -14.79
C PRO A 46 15.19 -21.53 -13.85
N SER A 47 16.30 -22.24 -14.05
CA SER A 47 16.73 -23.38 -13.21
C SER A 47 17.02 -23.00 -11.74
N SER A 48 17.22 -21.72 -11.45
CA SER A 48 17.41 -21.20 -10.08
C SER A 48 16.16 -21.30 -9.21
N ILE A 49 14.97 -21.40 -9.80
CA ILE A 49 13.71 -21.52 -9.07
C ILE A 49 13.48 -22.99 -8.70
N SER A 50 13.03 -23.24 -7.46
CA SER A 50 12.74 -24.60 -6.99
C SER A 50 11.65 -25.28 -7.83
N ASN A 51 11.76 -26.61 -8.00
CA ASN A 51 10.79 -27.39 -8.76
C ASN A 51 9.37 -27.32 -8.18
N GLU A 52 9.25 -27.26 -6.85
CA GLU A 52 7.97 -27.08 -6.16
C GLU A 52 7.31 -25.76 -6.58
N MET A 53 8.07 -24.64 -6.53
CA MET A 53 7.56 -23.34 -6.94
C MET A 53 7.19 -23.31 -8.41
N LYS A 54 8.05 -23.86 -9.30
CA LYS A 54 7.75 -23.97 -10.74
C LYS A 54 6.45 -24.73 -10.98
N THR A 55 6.26 -25.86 -10.31
CA THR A 55 5.06 -26.68 -10.46
C THR A 55 3.82 -25.91 -10.02
N LEU A 56 3.89 -25.23 -8.87
CA LEU A 56 2.80 -24.43 -8.35
C LEU A 56 2.42 -23.31 -9.32
N VAL A 57 3.36 -22.42 -9.67
CA VAL A 57 3.05 -21.24 -10.50
C VAL A 57 2.64 -21.64 -11.91
N THR A 58 3.23 -22.69 -12.50
CA THR A 58 2.82 -23.22 -13.81
C THR A 58 1.38 -23.72 -13.78
N SER A 59 0.95 -24.34 -12.68
CA SER A 59 -0.44 -24.77 -12.52
C SER A 59 -1.41 -23.59 -12.35
N MET A 60 -0.99 -22.50 -11.69
CA MET A 60 -1.79 -21.29 -11.51
C MET A 60 -2.02 -20.55 -12.84
N ILE A 61 -1.01 -20.47 -13.71
CA ILE A 61 -1.11 -19.84 -15.04
C ILE A 61 -1.56 -20.81 -16.15
N SER A 62 -2.17 -21.94 -15.80
CA SER A 62 -2.67 -22.91 -16.78
C SER A 62 -3.71 -22.25 -17.69
N HIS A 63 -3.57 -22.46 -19.00
CA HIS A 63 -4.56 -22.05 -20.00
C HIS A 63 -5.94 -22.66 -19.70
N ASP A 64 -5.99 -23.93 -19.30
CA ASP A 64 -7.22 -24.59 -18.84
C ASP A 64 -7.53 -24.13 -17.41
N PRO A 65 -8.66 -23.40 -17.18
CA PRO A 65 -9.04 -22.90 -15.86
C PRO A 65 -9.27 -24.02 -14.84
N TYR A 66 -9.73 -25.20 -15.26
CA TYR A 66 -10.05 -26.30 -14.34
C TYR A 66 -8.81 -27.05 -13.84
N LYS A 67 -7.66 -26.85 -14.50
CA LYS A 67 -6.35 -27.36 -14.02
C LYS A 67 -5.70 -26.43 -12.99
N ARG A 68 -6.23 -25.21 -12.83
CA ARG A 68 -5.72 -24.26 -11.83
C ARG A 68 -6.05 -24.77 -10.42
N PRO A 69 -5.12 -24.69 -9.46
CA PRO A 69 -5.39 -25.10 -8.10
C PRO A 69 -6.40 -24.15 -7.45
N THR A 70 -7.19 -24.67 -6.51
CA THR A 70 -8.01 -23.81 -5.65
C THR A 70 -7.13 -23.08 -4.64
N VAL A 71 -7.61 -21.95 -4.11
CA VAL A 71 -6.97 -21.23 -3.00
C VAL A 71 -6.65 -22.19 -1.85
N LYS A 72 -7.59 -23.06 -1.49
CA LYS A 72 -7.38 -24.08 -0.43
C LYS A 72 -6.18 -24.98 -0.72
N LYS A 73 -5.99 -25.42 -1.98
CA LYS A 73 -4.87 -26.28 -2.37
C LYS A 73 -3.53 -25.52 -2.35
N ILE A 74 -3.54 -24.24 -2.73
CA ILE A 74 -2.36 -23.35 -2.65
C ILE A 74 -1.97 -23.15 -1.18
N MET A 75 -2.93 -22.79 -0.32
CA MET A 75 -2.71 -22.58 1.11
C MET A 75 -2.28 -23.86 1.86
N GLN A 76 -2.46 -25.02 1.26
CA GLN A 76 -2.00 -26.31 1.79
C GLN A 76 -0.55 -26.65 1.37
N GLN A 77 0.12 -25.87 0.52
CA GLN A 77 1.55 -26.11 0.26
C GLN A 77 2.36 -25.90 1.55
N ASP A 78 3.29 -26.82 1.83
CA ASP A 78 4.03 -26.82 3.10
C ASP A 78 4.90 -25.57 3.23
N THR A 79 5.54 -25.15 2.13
CA THR A 79 6.31 -23.90 2.06
C THR A 79 5.44 -22.69 2.42
N ILE A 80 4.23 -22.59 1.85
CA ILE A 80 3.31 -21.47 2.12
C ILE A 80 2.86 -21.50 3.59
N ARG A 81 2.46 -22.67 4.11
CA ARG A 81 2.05 -22.83 5.52
C ARG A 81 3.18 -22.47 6.49
N MET A 82 4.41 -22.84 6.17
CA MET A 82 5.58 -22.49 6.97
C MET A 82 5.76 -20.97 7.03
N TYR A 83 5.72 -20.28 5.88
CA TYR A 83 5.86 -18.82 5.85
C TYR A 83 4.72 -18.11 6.57
N LEU A 84 3.47 -18.57 6.46
CA LEU A 84 2.34 -18.00 7.19
C LEU A 84 2.56 -18.05 8.71
N ARG A 85 2.98 -19.22 9.23
CA ARG A 85 3.30 -19.38 10.67
C ARG A 85 4.42 -18.44 11.11
N LEU A 86 5.48 -18.32 10.30
CA LEU A 86 6.59 -17.41 10.60
C LEU A 86 6.15 -15.94 10.64
N GLN A 87 5.21 -15.53 9.78
CA GLN A 87 4.68 -14.16 9.82
C GLN A 87 3.79 -13.93 11.04
N GLU A 88 2.91 -14.87 11.38
CA GLU A 88 2.08 -14.79 12.59
C GLU A 88 2.93 -14.68 13.87
N GLU A 89 4.04 -15.40 13.94
CA GLU A 89 4.98 -15.31 15.07
C GLU A 89 5.65 -13.94 15.15
N LYS A 90 6.13 -13.42 14.01
CA LYS A 90 6.73 -12.07 13.94
C LYS A 90 5.75 -10.97 14.31
N GLU A 91 4.51 -11.08 13.88
CA GLU A 91 3.46 -10.12 14.20
C GLU A 91 3.19 -10.11 15.71
N LYS A 92 3.04 -11.28 16.34
CA LYS A 92 2.90 -11.40 17.81
C LYS A 92 4.08 -10.83 18.57
N GLU A 93 5.30 -10.99 18.07
CA GLU A 93 6.49 -10.39 18.68
C GLU A 93 6.50 -8.86 18.54
N SER A 94 6.13 -8.35 17.36
CA SER A 94 6.00 -6.93 17.07
C SER A 94 4.93 -6.28 17.96
N GLU A 95 3.77 -6.89 18.10
CA GLU A 95 2.69 -6.44 18.99
C GLU A 95 3.15 -6.33 20.45
N LYS A 96 3.86 -7.36 20.94
CA LYS A 96 4.42 -7.34 22.30
C LYS A 96 5.47 -6.25 22.46
N ALA A 97 6.32 -6.03 21.45
CA ALA A 97 7.32 -4.97 21.47
C ALA A 97 6.64 -3.59 21.50
N ASN A 98 5.65 -3.35 20.65
CA ASN A 98 4.89 -2.11 20.58
C ASN A 98 4.16 -1.83 21.89
N LYS A 99 3.54 -2.84 22.51
CA LYS A 99 2.91 -2.70 23.83
C LYS A 99 3.91 -2.25 24.89
N ARG A 100 5.11 -2.85 24.94
CA ARG A 100 6.18 -2.46 25.88
C ARG A 100 6.68 -1.04 25.64
N VAL A 101 6.79 -0.61 24.38
CA VAL A 101 7.17 0.76 24.03
C VAL A 101 6.12 1.74 24.52
N ASN A 102 4.83 1.49 24.25
CA ASN A 102 3.74 2.36 24.70
C ASN A 102 3.66 2.46 26.23
N GLU A 103 3.85 1.35 26.95
CA GLU A 103 3.89 1.33 28.41
C GLU A 103 5.08 2.13 28.95
N ALA A 104 6.27 1.98 28.35
CA ALA A 104 7.46 2.75 28.73
C ALA A 104 7.29 4.25 28.45
N GLU A 105 6.70 4.63 27.31
CA GLU A 105 6.41 6.03 26.96
C GLU A 105 5.40 6.66 27.93
N ALA A 106 4.36 5.92 28.33
CA ALA A 106 3.40 6.36 29.34
C ALA A 106 4.07 6.60 30.69
N GLU A 107 4.94 5.68 31.13
CA GLU A 107 5.67 5.82 32.40
C GLU A 107 6.68 6.97 32.35
N ILE A 108 7.41 7.14 31.24
CA ILE A 108 8.31 8.29 31.04
C ILE A 108 7.52 9.61 31.12
N SER A 109 6.33 9.67 30.52
CA SER A 109 5.46 10.85 30.58
C SER A 109 5.01 11.14 32.01
N ARG A 110 4.60 10.11 32.75
CA ARG A 110 4.21 10.21 34.17
C ARG A 110 5.35 10.72 35.05
N LEU A 111 6.53 10.12 34.94
CA LEU A 111 7.70 10.51 35.72
C LEU A 111 8.15 11.94 35.39
N LYS A 112 8.10 12.36 34.12
CA LYS A 112 8.37 13.76 33.72
C LYS A 112 7.39 14.73 34.36
N ALA A 113 6.10 14.39 34.38
CA ALA A 113 5.07 15.22 35.03
C ALA A 113 5.30 15.31 36.55
N GLU A 114 5.70 14.23 37.21
CA GLU A 114 6.05 14.24 38.64
C GLU A 114 7.30 15.06 38.93
N LEU A 115 8.37 14.93 38.12
CA LEU A 115 9.58 15.73 38.23
C LEU A 115 9.28 17.24 38.12
N SER A 116 8.37 17.62 37.21
CA SER A 116 7.96 19.02 37.03
C SER A 116 7.29 19.61 38.29
N LYS A 117 6.53 18.80 39.03
CA LYS A 117 5.86 19.22 40.27
C LYS A 117 6.85 19.39 41.42
N LEU A 118 7.90 18.56 41.48
CA LEU A 118 8.94 18.64 42.50
C LEU A 118 9.91 19.82 42.30
N THR A 119 10.03 20.32 41.06
CA THR A 119 10.96 21.44 40.72
C THR A 119 10.40 22.82 41.11
N ILE A 120 9.11 22.96 41.43
CA ILE A 120 8.47 24.25 41.77
C ILE A 120 8.76 24.71 43.23
N THR A 121 9.35 23.88 44.09
CA THR A 121 9.59 24.21 45.52
C THR A 121 10.98 24.83 45.80
N SER A 122 11.69 25.37 44.80
CA SER A 122 12.95 26.08 45.02
C SER A 122 13.01 27.42 44.26
N GLN A 123 12.61 28.47 44.99
CA GLN A 123 13.03 29.87 44.86
C GLN A 123 12.42 30.76 43.74
N THR A 124 11.50 31.60 44.23
CA THR A 124 11.32 33.04 43.99
C THR A 124 12.36 33.84 43.19
N LYS A 125 11.79 34.66 42.29
CA LYS A 125 12.10 36.05 41.86
C LYS A 125 12.85 36.29 40.52
N PRO A 126 12.32 37.19 39.67
CA PRO A 126 13.00 37.71 38.48
C PRO A 126 13.85 38.95 38.84
N THR A 127 15.09 39.04 38.34
CA THR A 127 15.80 40.32 38.25
C THR A 127 16.76 40.34 37.06
N THR A 128 16.45 41.29 36.18
CA THR A 128 17.21 41.85 35.08
C THR A 128 18.64 42.23 35.47
N SER A 129 19.64 41.86 34.68
CA SER A 129 20.74 42.76 34.26
C SER A 129 21.66 42.08 33.25
N SER A 130 21.83 42.72 32.11
CA SER A 130 22.93 42.47 31.18
C SER A 130 24.23 43.00 31.79
N PRO A 131 25.39 42.42 31.44
CA PRO A 131 26.34 43.21 30.68
C PRO A 131 26.87 42.46 29.44
N LYS A 132 27.03 43.22 28.36
CA LYS A 132 27.76 42.85 27.14
C LYS A 132 29.21 42.51 27.48
N VAL A 133 29.66 41.34 27.05
CA VAL A 133 31.08 41.10 26.75
C VAL A 133 31.14 40.41 25.40
N GLU A 134 31.65 41.17 24.44
CA GLU A 134 31.95 40.79 23.06
C GLU A 134 33.27 40.02 23.04
N VAL A 135 33.23 38.73 22.70
CA VAL A 135 34.43 37.95 22.37
C VAL A 135 34.14 37.18 21.09
N ASN A 136 34.78 37.61 20.00
CA ASN A 136 34.81 36.87 18.74
C ASN A 136 35.68 35.59 18.90
N PRO A 137 35.25 34.46 18.32
CA PRO A 137 35.90 33.15 18.48
C PRO A 137 37.12 32.96 17.56
N PRO A 138 38.10 32.11 17.93
CA PRO A 138 39.12 31.63 16.99
C PRO A 138 38.53 30.64 15.97
N LYS A 139 38.91 30.86 14.72
CA LYS A 139 38.57 30.11 13.51
C LYS A 139 39.18 28.69 13.54
N LEU A 140 38.35 27.65 13.41
CA LEU A 140 38.77 26.26 13.16
C LEU A 140 38.27 25.83 11.77
N GLU A 141 39.19 25.34 10.95
CA GLU A 141 38.96 24.83 9.59
C GLU A 141 38.25 23.45 9.57
N PRO A 142 37.63 23.07 8.42
CA PRO A 142 36.56 22.07 8.38
C PRO A 142 37.09 20.63 8.33
N LYS A 143 36.50 19.74 9.16
CA LYS A 143 36.61 18.29 8.97
C LYS A 143 35.22 17.65 8.88
N LYS A 144 35.00 17.00 7.73
CA LYS A 144 33.94 16.04 7.33
C LYS A 144 32.90 15.68 8.40
N VAL A 145 31.66 16.12 8.15
CA VAL A 145 30.44 15.61 8.78
C VAL A 145 30.22 14.16 8.36
N ILE A 146 30.36 13.25 9.30
CA ILE A 146 29.73 11.93 9.28
C ILE A 146 28.26 12.17 9.68
N GLN A 147 27.33 11.95 8.76
CA GLN A 147 25.90 11.97 9.09
C GLN A 147 25.57 10.78 9.99
N THR A 148 25.17 11.07 11.22
CA THR A 148 24.45 10.13 12.09
C THR A 148 23.02 9.95 11.57
N PRO A 149 22.50 8.72 11.45
CA PRO A 149 21.12 8.49 11.02
C PRO A 149 20.13 9.06 12.05
N LYS A 150 19.17 9.84 11.55
CA LYS A 150 18.04 10.37 12.31
C LYS A 150 17.13 9.23 12.83
N PRO A 151 16.37 9.47 13.92
CA PRO A 151 15.55 8.44 14.58
C PRO A 151 14.42 7.97 13.65
N LYS A 152 14.26 6.66 13.54
CA LYS A 152 13.08 6.04 12.91
C LYS A 152 11.86 6.38 13.76
N GLN A 153 10.90 7.07 13.18
CA GLN A 153 9.61 7.36 13.80
C GLN A 153 8.84 6.04 14.00
N ASN A 154 8.33 5.84 15.22
CA ASN A 154 7.52 4.72 15.64
C ASN A 154 6.21 4.68 14.82
N ILE A 155 5.93 3.55 14.19
CA ILE A 155 4.61 3.25 13.63
C ILE A 155 3.75 2.72 14.78
N VAL A 156 2.80 3.54 15.21
CA VAL A 156 1.72 3.16 16.11
C VAL A 156 0.76 2.27 15.33
N VAL A 157 0.65 1.00 15.68
CA VAL A 157 -0.39 0.09 15.17
C VAL A 157 -1.67 0.39 15.94
N GLN A 158 -2.62 1.04 15.30
CA GLN A 158 -3.94 1.31 15.85
C GLN A 158 -4.89 0.16 15.51
N ASP A 159 -5.18 -0.62 16.55
CA ASP A 159 -6.14 -1.72 16.61
C ASP A 159 -7.57 -1.22 16.37
N ARG A 160 -8.35 -1.98 15.58
CA ARG A 160 -9.73 -1.74 15.10
C ARG A 160 -9.97 -0.42 14.37
N GLN A 161 -9.73 -0.41 13.07
CA GLN A 161 -10.28 0.65 12.21
C GLN A 161 -11.80 0.50 12.14
N GLU A 162 -12.52 1.54 12.57
CA GLU A 162 -13.90 1.76 12.13
C GLU A 162 -13.95 1.68 10.60
N PRO A 163 -15.09 1.28 9.98
CA PRO A 163 -15.21 1.26 8.53
C PRO A 163 -14.72 2.59 7.95
N ILE A 164 -13.67 2.54 7.14
CA ILE A 164 -13.13 3.73 6.50
C ILE A 164 -14.21 4.29 5.60
N THR A 165 -14.68 5.49 5.91
CA THR A 165 -15.60 6.22 5.03
C THR A 165 -14.78 6.84 3.90
N TYR A 166 -15.09 6.47 2.67
CA TYR A 166 -14.45 7.03 1.50
C TYR A 166 -15.20 8.29 1.05
N ILE A 167 -14.49 9.41 0.99
CA ILE A 167 -15.05 10.71 0.61
C ILE A 167 -14.57 11.05 -0.80
N PRO A 168 -15.48 11.34 -1.75
CA PRO A 168 -15.09 11.78 -3.08
C PRO A 168 -14.40 13.15 -3.02
N LEU A 169 -13.20 13.24 -3.59
CA LEU A 169 -12.45 14.48 -3.69
C LEU A 169 -13.08 15.40 -4.75
N GLN A 170 -13.23 16.67 -4.39
CA GLN A 170 -13.79 17.69 -5.27
C GLN A 170 -12.96 17.83 -6.56
N SER A 171 -13.62 17.69 -7.70
CA SER A 171 -13.04 17.89 -9.03
C SER A 171 -14.12 18.31 -10.02
N THR A 172 -13.71 18.90 -11.16
CA THR A 172 -14.61 19.19 -12.28
C THR A 172 -15.26 17.93 -12.85
N SER A 173 -14.65 16.75 -12.66
CA SER A 173 -15.26 15.45 -12.99
C SER A 173 -16.52 15.16 -12.16
N LEU A 174 -16.67 15.71 -10.96
CA LEU A 174 -17.86 15.50 -10.12
C LEU A 174 -19.05 16.38 -10.53
N GLU A 175 -18.87 17.38 -11.38
CA GLU A 175 -19.98 18.24 -11.84
C GLU A 175 -21.08 17.44 -12.58
N VAL A 176 -20.70 16.33 -13.21
CA VAL A 176 -21.58 15.40 -13.94
C VAL A 176 -21.95 14.15 -13.13
N VAL A 177 -21.69 14.15 -11.81
CA VAL A 177 -21.96 13.02 -10.93
C VAL A 177 -22.92 13.45 -9.82
N THR A 178 -24.10 12.82 -9.77
CA THR A 178 -24.99 12.91 -8.62
C THR A 178 -24.56 11.91 -7.55
N ILE A 179 -24.44 12.37 -6.32
CA ILE A 179 -24.00 11.60 -5.16
C ILE A 179 -25.20 11.47 -4.19
N ASP A 180 -25.64 10.24 -3.93
CA ASP A 180 -26.65 9.90 -2.93
C ASP A 180 -26.12 8.82 -1.98
N GLY A 181 -25.64 9.24 -0.81
CA GLY A 181 -24.90 8.37 0.10
C GLY A 181 -23.65 7.80 -0.60
N ASP A 182 -23.60 6.47 -0.70
CA ASP A 182 -22.51 5.72 -1.36
C ASP A 182 -22.80 5.44 -2.84
N THR A 183 -23.88 5.99 -3.40
CA THR A 183 -24.26 5.81 -4.80
C THR A 183 -23.79 6.99 -5.64
N PHE A 184 -23.04 6.68 -6.70
CA PHE A 184 -22.47 7.66 -7.63
C PHE A 184 -23.06 7.45 -9.02
N THR A 185 -23.91 8.37 -9.46
CA THR A 185 -24.62 8.25 -10.73
C THR A 185 -24.14 9.33 -11.69
N HIS A 186 -23.59 8.91 -12.83
CA HIS A 186 -23.28 9.81 -13.94
C HIS A 186 -24.59 10.37 -14.53
N THR A 187 -24.72 11.69 -14.61
CA THR A 187 -25.99 12.35 -14.99
C THR A 187 -26.12 12.64 -16.48
N GLU A 188 -25.02 12.59 -17.23
CA GLU A 188 -25.02 12.78 -18.68
C GLU A 188 -24.79 11.43 -19.38
N ASP A 189 -25.82 10.88 -20.02
CA ASP A 189 -25.66 9.65 -20.80
C ASP A 189 -24.68 9.91 -21.98
N ASN A 190 -23.51 9.25 -21.96
CA ASN A 190 -22.55 9.12 -23.07
C ASN A 190 -21.84 10.40 -23.58
N VAL A 191 -21.76 11.49 -22.81
CA VAL A 191 -21.10 12.72 -23.31
C VAL A 191 -19.62 12.80 -22.91
N ASP A 192 -19.26 12.50 -21.67
CA ASP A 192 -17.87 12.56 -21.18
C ASP A 192 -17.62 11.46 -20.13
N PRO A 193 -16.44 10.81 -20.09
CA PRO A 193 -16.05 10.01 -18.94
C PRO A 193 -15.85 10.88 -17.70
N SER A 194 -16.18 10.33 -16.55
CA SER A 194 -15.88 10.92 -15.24
C SER A 194 -15.06 9.95 -14.41
N ALA A 195 -14.13 10.50 -13.64
CA ALA A 195 -13.33 9.76 -12.67
C ALA A 195 -13.58 10.32 -11.27
N ILE A 196 -13.81 9.42 -10.31
CA ILE A 196 -14.03 9.75 -8.91
C ILE A 196 -12.78 9.32 -8.15
N ILE A 197 -12.13 10.27 -7.47
CA ILE A 197 -11.00 10.00 -6.58
C ILE A 197 -11.53 10.01 -5.15
N PHE A 198 -11.11 9.06 -4.32
CA PHE A 198 -11.55 8.94 -2.93
C PHE A 198 -10.41 9.26 -1.94
N ASP A 199 -10.78 9.85 -0.80
CA ASP A 199 -9.98 10.01 0.43
C ASP A 199 -10.57 9.08 1.52
N PRO A 200 -9.80 8.51 2.48
CA PRO A 200 -8.40 8.75 2.80
C PRO A 200 -7.40 8.11 1.83
N LEU A 201 -6.22 8.72 1.71
CA LEU A 201 -5.06 8.11 1.03
C LEU A 201 -4.72 6.75 1.67
N ILE A 202 -4.51 5.74 0.82
CA ILE A 202 -4.06 4.41 1.25
C ILE A 202 -2.56 4.51 1.60
N THR A 203 -2.24 4.79 2.86
CA THR A 203 -0.85 4.94 3.32
C THR A 203 -0.19 3.63 3.75
N SER A 204 -1.00 2.61 4.10
CA SER A 204 -0.52 1.30 4.54
C SER A 204 -1.67 0.28 4.64
N GLY A 205 -1.36 -1.01 4.52
CA GLY A 205 -2.31 -2.10 4.75
C GLY A 205 -3.02 -2.58 3.48
N ILE A 206 -4.16 -3.25 3.67
CA ILE A 206 -5.01 -3.76 2.59
C ILE A 206 -6.36 -3.04 2.68
N THR A 207 -6.73 -2.34 1.62
CA THR A 207 -8.05 -1.73 1.47
C THR A 207 -8.95 -2.63 0.65
N ILE A 208 -10.14 -2.93 1.17
CA ILE A 208 -11.19 -3.65 0.45
C ILE A 208 -12.25 -2.60 0.04
N PHE A 209 -12.56 -2.56 -1.25
CA PHE A 209 -13.67 -1.78 -1.79
C PHE A 209 -14.66 -2.76 -2.43
N GLU A 210 -15.95 -2.46 -2.35
CA GLU A 210 -17.00 -3.20 -3.04
C GLU A 210 -17.75 -2.23 -3.94
N VAL A 211 -17.93 -2.60 -5.21
CA VAL A 211 -18.73 -1.81 -6.16
C VAL A 211 -19.86 -2.67 -6.68
N LEU A 212 -21.08 -2.19 -6.47
CA LEU A 212 -22.33 -2.86 -6.78
C LEU A 212 -23.09 -2.00 -7.78
N ASP A 213 -23.41 -2.61 -8.92
CA ASP A 213 -24.09 -2.05 -10.09
C ASP A 213 -23.25 -1.10 -10.97
N VAL A 214 -22.94 -1.59 -12.17
CA VAL A 214 -21.94 -1.03 -13.07
C VAL A 214 -22.42 -1.21 -14.49
N LYS A 215 -23.23 -0.26 -14.95
CA LYS A 215 -23.73 -0.28 -16.33
C LYS A 215 -22.60 0.01 -17.34
N ASP A 216 -21.57 0.80 -16.95
CA ASP A 216 -20.43 1.19 -17.82
C ASP A 216 -19.17 1.65 -17.02
N LEU A 217 -18.58 0.83 -16.12
CA LEU A 217 -17.28 1.17 -15.48
C LEU A 217 -16.13 0.81 -16.40
N PHE A 218 -15.38 1.82 -16.84
CA PHE A 218 -14.21 1.63 -17.72
C PHE A 218 -12.95 1.20 -16.98
N GLY A 219 -12.86 1.45 -15.68
CA GLY A 219 -11.72 1.04 -14.89
C GLY A 219 -11.79 1.48 -13.45
N LEU A 220 -11.07 0.73 -12.63
CA LEU A 220 -10.80 1.02 -11.23
C LEU A 220 -9.30 0.86 -11.02
N GLY A 221 -8.67 1.70 -10.21
CA GLY A 221 -7.24 1.56 -9.97
C GLY A 221 -6.75 2.37 -8.78
N ILE A 222 -5.44 2.32 -8.58
CA ILE A 222 -4.72 3.11 -7.57
C ILE A 222 -3.98 4.22 -8.31
N ALA A 223 -4.11 5.44 -7.80
CA ALA A 223 -3.44 6.62 -8.31
C ALA A 223 -2.53 7.24 -7.24
N ASP A 224 -1.51 7.96 -7.69
CA ASP A 224 -0.69 8.80 -6.82
C ASP A 224 -1.51 9.99 -6.29
N GLU A 225 -1.21 10.47 -5.08
CA GLU A 225 -1.92 11.57 -4.42
C GLU A 225 -1.92 12.88 -5.22
N SER A 226 -0.93 13.06 -6.10
CA SER A 226 -0.80 14.26 -6.94
C SER A 226 -1.72 14.24 -8.16
N LEU A 227 -2.31 13.08 -8.49
CA LEU A 227 -3.11 12.94 -9.69
C LEU A 227 -4.44 13.69 -9.57
N ARG A 228 -4.81 14.37 -10.65
CA ARG A 228 -6.10 15.08 -10.78
C ARG A 228 -6.73 14.65 -12.10
N PHE A 229 -8.03 14.37 -12.04
CA PHE A 229 -8.85 14.12 -13.21
C PHE A 229 -9.71 15.34 -13.48
N GLU A 230 -9.72 15.80 -14.71
CA GLU A 230 -10.69 16.79 -15.18
C GLU A 230 -11.85 16.09 -15.89
N ARG A 231 -12.93 16.84 -16.15
CA ARG A 231 -14.04 16.35 -16.98
C ARG A 231 -13.52 15.85 -18.33
N GLY A 232 -13.89 14.64 -18.72
CA GLY A 232 -13.48 14.03 -19.98
C GLY A 232 -12.13 13.29 -19.95
N ASP A 233 -11.41 13.33 -18.83
CA ASP A 233 -10.16 12.58 -18.69
C ASP A 233 -10.44 11.07 -18.52
N TYR A 234 -9.75 10.26 -19.34
CA TYR A 234 -9.74 8.82 -19.20
C TYR A 234 -8.63 8.37 -18.23
N PRO A 235 -8.86 7.37 -17.34
CA PRO A 235 -7.83 6.86 -16.43
C PRO A 235 -6.51 6.46 -17.13
N GLN A 236 -6.59 5.90 -18.35
CA GLN A 236 -5.42 5.50 -19.14
C GLN A 236 -4.56 6.70 -19.57
N THR A 237 -5.15 7.86 -19.80
CA THR A 237 -4.42 9.07 -20.24
C THR A 237 -3.54 9.65 -19.13
N LYS A 238 -3.84 9.31 -17.88
CA LYS A 238 -3.11 9.77 -16.69
C LYS A 238 -2.20 8.69 -16.09
N GLY A 239 -2.03 7.55 -16.76
CA GLY A 239 -1.09 6.50 -16.36
C GLY A 239 -1.57 5.61 -15.21
N ILE A 240 -2.88 5.52 -14.94
CA ILE A 240 -3.41 4.63 -13.92
C ILE A 240 -3.30 3.16 -14.34
N LEU A 241 -2.83 2.31 -13.42
CA LEU A 241 -2.96 0.86 -13.53
C LEU A 241 -4.41 0.46 -13.25
N ILE A 242 -5.11 0.03 -14.29
CA ILE A 242 -6.49 -0.44 -14.17
C ILE A 242 -6.47 -1.89 -13.67
N LEU A 243 -7.14 -2.13 -12.55
CA LEU A 243 -7.45 -3.44 -12.01
C LEU A 243 -8.85 -3.81 -12.50
N ILE A 244 -8.95 -4.82 -13.39
CA ILE A 244 -10.21 -5.43 -13.82
C ILE A 244 -10.21 -6.89 -13.39
#